data_AF-A0A815ACU5-F1
#
_entry.id   AF-A0A815ACU5-F1
#
_cell.length_a   1.000
_cell.length_b   1.000
_cell.length_c   1.000
_cell.angle_alpha   90.00
_cell.angle_beta   90.00
_cell.angle_gamma   90.00
#
_symmetry.space_group_name_H-M   'P 1'
#
loop_
_entity.id
_entity.type
_entity.pdbx_description
1 polymer ?
#
loop_
_entity_poly.entity_id
_entity_poly.type
_entity_poly.pdbx_seq_one_letter_code
_entity_poly.pdbx_strand_id
1 'polypeptide(L)'
;MYTNRTSSISVINNDNHEILPKSDTQWKEHEQNVSHDFDNIDENDTSDESYQINKRRHMARQHRLNGNTAFYSNDYQQSVDLYTKSLSLDENIFTYYNRALAYFKLNEYNASIQDCFQVLKINPAHITALYHRALCYCINQQYDEGKRDLEYLLTIDSDNFEAQVRY
;
A
#
# COMPACT_ATOMS: atom_id res chain seq x y z
N MET A 1 -22.26 -42.31 -10.54
CA MET A 1 -23.41 -42.02 -11.42
C MET A 1 -23.20 -40.65 -12.03
N TYR A 2 -23.11 -40.61 -13.36
CA TYR A 2 -23.01 -39.40 -14.16
C TYR A 2 -24.36 -38.67 -14.21
N THR A 3 -24.35 -37.34 -14.10
CA THR A 3 -25.24 -36.48 -14.91
C THR A 3 -24.50 -35.19 -15.27
N ASN A 4 -23.93 -35.18 -16.47
CA ASN A 4 -23.64 -33.97 -17.24
C ASN A 4 -24.90 -33.56 -18.01
N ARG A 5 -25.18 -32.25 -18.09
CA ARG A 5 -25.62 -31.49 -19.30
C ARG A 5 -25.95 -30.05 -18.89
N THR A 6 -25.02 -29.11 -19.04
CA THR A 6 -24.67 -28.29 -20.24
C THR A 6 -25.42 -26.96 -20.31
N SER A 7 -24.60 -25.91 -20.13
CA SER A 7 -24.52 -24.69 -20.95
C SER A 7 -25.66 -23.67 -20.92
N SER A 8 -25.35 -22.51 -20.35
CA SER A 8 -25.69 -21.21 -20.95
C SER A 8 -24.54 -20.25 -20.65
N ILE A 9 -23.70 -20.05 -21.67
CA ILE A 9 -22.70 -18.98 -21.73
C ILE A 9 -23.45 -17.68 -22.07
N SER A 10 -23.39 -16.72 -21.16
CA SER A 10 -23.61 -15.26 -21.35
C SER A 10 -23.63 -14.69 -19.93
N VAL A 11 -22.79 -13.76 -19.47
CA VAL A 11 -22.23 -12.59 -20.12
C VAL A 11 -20.91 -12.28 -19.38
N ILE A 12 -19.84 -12.08 -20.15
CA ILE A 12 -18.64 -11.39 -19.66
C ILE A 12 -19.08 -9.94 -19.44
N ASN A 13 -19.49 -9.60 -18.21
CA ASN A 13 -19.64 -8.21 -17.81
C ASN A 13 -18.42 -7.82 -16.98
N ASN A 14 -17.69 -6.92 -17.61
CA ASN A 14 -16.45 -6.28 -17.22
C ASN A 14 -16.70 -5.30 -16.07
N ASP A 15 -17.16 -5.81 -14.93
CA ASP A 15 -17.30 -5.02 -13.72
C ASP A 15 -16.03 -5.20 -12.88
N ASN A 16 -15.28 -4.11 -12.82
CA ASN A 16 -14.09 -3.86 -12.02
C ASN A 16 -14.31 -4.25 -10.54
N HIS A 17 -14.23 -5.54 -10.24
CA HIS A 17 -13.96 -6.00 -8.89
C HIS A 17 -12.50 -5.73 -8.58
N GLU A 18 -12.20 -4.46 -8.27
CA GLU A 18 -11.07 -4.12 -7.41
C GLU A 18 -11.32 -4.77 -6.05
N ILE A 19 -10.93 -6.03 -5.94
CA ILE A 19 -10.70 -6.69 -4.67
C ILE A 19 -9.40 -6.09 -4.14
N LEU A 20 -9.50 -4.91 -3.54
CA LEU A 20 -8.47 -4.43 -2.63
C LEU A 20 -8.42 -5.42 -1.45
N PRO A 21 -7.23 -5.89 -1.04
CA PRO A 21 -7.10 -6.89 0.01
C PRO A 21 -7.78 -6.41 1.30
N LYS A 22 -8.51 -7.32 1.97
CA LYS A 22 -9.32 -7.04 3.18
C LYS A 22 -8.53 -6.41 4.36
N SER A 23 -7.20 -6.34 4.26
CA SER A 23 -6.32 -5.59 5.18
C SER A 23 -6.54 -4.08 5.18
N ASP A 24 -7.17 -3.51 4.16
CA ASP A 24 -7.42 -2.06 4.02
C ASP A 24 -8.28 -1.43 5.14
N THR A 25 -8.90 -2.27 5.97
CA THR A 25 -9.63 -1.83 7.17
C THR A 25 -8.76 -1.70 8.42
N GLN A 26 -7.69 -2.49 8.54
CA GLN A 26 -6.80 -2.44 9.72
C GLN A 26 -5.94 -1.17 9.77
N TRP A 27 -5.61 -0.60 8.60
CA TRP A 27 -4.79 0.62 8.51
C TRP A 27 -5.58 1.88 8.88
N LYS A 28 -6.88 1.92 8.56
CA LYS A 28 -7.75 3.05 8.90
C LYS A 28 -7.90 3.24 10.41
N GLU A 29 -8.02 2.14 11.16
CA GLU A 29 -8.14 2.16 12.62
C GLU A 29 -6.80 2.49 13.30
N HIS A 30 -5.69 1.94 12.81
CA HIS A 30 -4.36 2.24 13.37
C HIS A 30 -3.94 3.70 13.11
N GLU A 31 -4.34 4.30 12.00
CA GLU A 31 -4.07 5.72 11.70
C GLU A 31 -4.94 6.71 12.48
N GLN A 32 -6.18 6.31 12.81
CA GLN A 32 -7.07 7.11 13.66
C GLN A 32 -6.68 7.00 15.14
N ASN A 33 -6.22 5.85 15.63
CA ASN A 33 -5.84 5.71 17.05
C ASN A 33 -4.54 6.46 17.43
N VAL A 34 -3.64 6.75 16.50
CA VAL A 34 -2.47 7.61 16.73
C VAL A 34 -2.86 9.12 16.76
N SER A 35 -4.16 9.47 16.62
CA SER A 35 -4.60 10.86 16.59
C SER A 35 -4.54 11.61 17.91
N HIS A 36 -4.58 10.93 19.06
CA HIS A 36 -4.83 11.61 20.33
C HIS A 36 -3.57 12.18 21.01
N ASP A 37 -2.37 11.80 20.57
CA ASP A 37 -1.13 12.19 21.25
C ASP A 37 -0.48 13.48 20.72
N PHE A 38 -0.93 14.02 19.59
CA PHE A 38 -0.25 15.13 18.89
C PHE A 38 -1.01 16.46 18.87
N ASP A 39 -2.24 16.51 19.39
CA ASP A 39 -3.06 17.73 19.41
C ASP A 39 -2.66 18.73 20.52
N ASN A 40 -1.59 18.43 21.28
CA ASN A 40 -1.13 19.24 22.40
C ASN A 40 0.30 19.78 22.16
N ILE A 41 0.48 20.45 21.02
CA ILE A 41 1.73 21.19 20.74
C ILE A 41 1.64 22.53 21.48
N ASP A 42 2.37 22.68 22.59
CA ASP A 42 2.53 23.98 23.24
C ASP A 42 3.39 24.88 22.34
N GLU A 43 2.76 25.89 21.72
CA GLU A 43 3.38 26.80 20.77
C GLU A 43 4.39 27.77 21.40
N ASN A 44 4.55 27.76 22.73
CA ASN A 44 5.36 28.73 23.45
C ASN A 44 6.85 28.38 23.62
N ASP A 45 7.28 27.12 23.38
CA ASP A 45 8.69 26.73 23.44
C ASP A 45 9.22 26.24 22.07
N THR A 46 9.34 27.19 21.16
CA THR A 46 9.78 26.97 19.78
C THR A 46 11.28 26.66 19.62
N SER A 47 12.04 26.74 20.72
CA SER A 47 13.49 26.49 20.80
C SER A 47 13.86 25.02 20.96
N ASP A 48 12.91 24.18 21.36
CA ASP A 48 13.16 22.76 21.57
C ASP A 48 13.16 21.98 20.24
N GLU A 49 14.17 21.13 20.06
CA GLU A 49 14.28 20.20 18.95
C GLU A 49 13.04 19.29 18.88
N SER A 50 12.44 18.97 20.04
CA SER A 50 11.20 18.19 20.13
C SER A 50 10.01 18.87 19.44
N TYR A 51 9.87 20.20 19.58
CA TYR A 51 8.82 20.98 18.94
C TYR A 51 8.93 20.91 17.41
N GLN A 52 10.15 21.11 16.89
CA GLN A 52 10.39 21.06 15.44
C GLN A 52 10.18 19.66 14.86
N ILE A 53 10.54 18.60 15.61
CA ILE A 53 10.26 17.20 15.23
C ILE A 53 8.75 16.96 15.18
N ASN A 54 8.01 17.35 16.22
CA ASN A 54 6.56 17.15 16.29
C ASN A 54 5.82 17.92 15.19
N LYS A 55 6.24 19.17 14.91
CA LYS A 55 5.71 19.96 13.81
C LYS A 55 5.93 19.29 12.45
N ARG A 56 7.14 18.76 12.19
CA ARG A 56 7.44 18.00 10.95
C ARG A 56 6.57 16.75 10.82
N ARG A 57 6.44 15.95 11.88
CA ARG A 57 5.58 14.75 11.90
C ARG A 57 4.11 15.09 11.65
N HIS A 58 3.61 16.14 12.28
CA HIS A 58 2.26 16.63 12.05
C HIS A 58 2.06 17.03 10.58
N MET A 59 2.96 17.83 10.01
CA MET A 59 2.91 18.22 8.59
C MET A 59 3.00 17.00 7.66
N ALA A 60 3.88 16.04 7.94
CA ALA A 60 3.99 14.80 7.19
C ALA A 60 2.65 14.05 7.16
N ARG A 61 2.02 13.88 8.33
CA ARG A 61 0.71 13.25 8.45
C ARG A 61 -0.36 13.97 7.63
N GLN A 62 -0.40 15.31 7.67
CA GLN A 62 -1.35 16.09 6.87
C GLN A 62 -1.15 15.85 5.37
N HIS A 63 0.10 15.86 4.90
CA HIS A 63 0.41 15.55 3.50
C HIS A 63 -0.03 14.14 3.11
N ARG A 64 0.21 13.15 3.96
CA ARG A 64 -0.23 11.77 3.75
C ARG A 64 -1.76 11.65 3.68
N LEU A 65 -2.50 12.27 4.60
CA LEU A 65 -3.97 12.25 4.60
C LEU A 65 -4.56 12.92 3.34
N ASN A 66 -3.96 14.02 2.90
CA ASN A 66 -4.31 14.64 1.62
C ASN A 66 -3.99 13.72 0.44
N GLY A 67 -2.85 13.01 0.49
CA GLY A 67 -2.47 12.00 -0.51
C GLY A 67 -3.48 10.85 -0.60
N ASN A 68 -3.98 10.37 0.55
CA ASN A 68 -5.04 9.37 0.61
C ASN A 68 -6.34 9.90 -0.03
N THR A 69 -6.69 11.16 0.25
CA THR A 69 -7.89 11.80 -0.31
C THR A 69 -7.79 11.93 -1.84
N ALA A 70 -6.62 12.34 -2.35
CA ALA A 70 -6.34 12.41 -3.78
C ALA A 70 -6.41 11.02 -4.44
N PHE A 71 -5.86 9.99 -3.78
CA PHE A 71 -5.94 8.60 -4.24
C PHE A 71 -7.40 8.14 -4.41
N TYR A 72 -8.24 8.36 -3.40
CA TYR A 72 -9.67 8.00 -3.47
C TYR A 72 -10.45 8.85 -4.48
N SER A 73 -9.91 10.02 -4.86
CA SER A 73 -10.47 10.87 -5.93
C SER A 73 -9.97 10.47 -7.33
N ASN A 74 -9.19 9.39 -7.44
CA ASN A 74 -8.50 8.94 -8.66
C ASN A 74 -7.44 9.92 -9.21
N ASP A 75 -7.04 10.94 -8.45
CA ASP A 75 -5.91 11.81 -8.80
C ASP A 75 -4.61 11.19 -8.29
N TYR A 76 -4.17 10.15 -9.00
CA TYR A 76 -3.02 9.36 -8.60
C TYR A 76 -1.69 10.13 -8.68
N GLN A 77 -1.55 11.07 -9.63
CA GLN A 77 -0.34 11.89 -9.72
C GLN A 77 -0.24 12.85 -8.53
N GLN A 78 -1.32 13.54 -8.19
CA GLN A 78 -1.35 14.39 -7.01
C GLN A 78 -1.13 13.59 -5.73
N SER A 79 -1.69 12.38 -5.67
CA SER A 79 -1.47 11.45 -4.55
C SER A 79 0.01 11.14 -4.35
N VAL A 80 0.74 10.78 -5.42
CA VAL A 80 2.19 10.55 -5.39
C VAL A 80 2.96 11.77 -4.90
N ASP A 81 2.63 12.96 -5.39
CA ASP A 81 3.30 14.20 -4.99
C ASP A 81 3.12 14.50 -3.50
N LEU A 82 1.89 14.29 -3.00
CA LEU A 82 1.55 14.49 -1.59
C LEU A 82 2.23 13.46 -0.67
N TYR A 83 2.27 12.18 -1.07
CA TYR A 83 3.03 11.17 -0.33
C TYR A 83 4.53 11.44 -0.34
N THR A 84 5.07 11.93 -1.45
CA THR A 84 6.49 12.29 -1.55
C THR A 84 6.83 13.45 -0.60
N LYS A 85 5.96 14.47 -0.52
CA LYS A 85 6.09 15.54 0.49
C LYS A 85 6.03 14.99 1.91
N SER A 86 5.10 14.07 2.21
CA SER A 86 5.04 13.42 3.52
C SER A 86 6.34 12.69 3.85
N LEU A 87 6.85 11.86 2.94
CA LEU A 87 8.06 11.06 3.16
C LEU A 87 9.32 11.90 3.30
N SER A 88 9.36 13.09 2.67
CA SER A 88 10.47 14.03 2.86
C SER A 88 10.53 14.66 4.26
N LEU A 89 9.42 14.63 5.00
CA LEU A 89 9.31 15.18 6.34
C LEU A 89 9.44 14.10 7.43
N ASP A 90 8.80 12.95 7.21
CA ASP A 90 8.85 11.79 8.10
C ASP A 90 8.67 10.50 7.29
N GLU A 91 9.64 9.61 7.39
CA GLU A 91 9.60 8.31 6.72
C GLU A 91 8.60 7.39 7.43
N ASN A 92 7.67 6.81 6.67
CA ASN A 92 6.60 6.01 7.25
C ASN A 92 6.23 4.85 6.33
N ILE A 93 6.14 3.64 6.91
CA ILE A 93 5.84 2.39 6.20
C ILE A 93 4.53 2.50 5.41
N PHE A 94 3.47 3.04 6.04
CA PHE A 94 2.16 3.18 5.40
C PHE A 94 2.22 4.16 4.23
N THR A 95 2.96 5.26 4.36
CA THR A 95 3.11 6.22 3.27
C THR A 95 3.86 5.63 2.08
N TYR A 96 4.92 4.84 2.30
CA TYR A 96 5.60 4.11 1.23
C TYR A 96 4.64 3.16 0.53
N TYR A 97 3.87 2.36 1.29
CA TYR A 97 2.92 1.43 0.69
C TYR A 97 1.83 2.14 -0.11
N ASN A 98 1.22 3.20 0.43
CA ASN A 98 0.17 3.94 -0.27
C ASN A 98 0.70 4.62 -1.54
N ARG A 99 1.95 5.11 -1.53
CA ARG A 99 2.59 5.65 -2.72
C ARG A 99 2.89 4.55 -3.75
N ALA A 100 3.27 3.35 -3.31
CA ALA A 100 3.41 2.20 -4.20
C ALA A 100 2.10 1.86 -4.93
N LEU A 101 0.96 1.90 -4.23
CA LEU A 101 -0.36 1.72 -4.83
C LEU A 101 -0.67 2.81 -5.85
N ALA A 102 -0.35 4.07 -5.55
CA ALA A 102 -0.55 5.18 -6.48
C ALA A 102 0.31 5.03 -7.75
N TYR A 103 1.58 4.66 -7.61
CA TYR A 103 2.45 4.33 -8.75
C TYR A 103 1.93 3.17 -9.57
N PHE A 104 1.37 2.14 -8.91
CA PHE A 104 0.75 1.02 -9.60
C PHE A 104 -0.42 1.47 -10.49
N LYS A 105 -1.29 2.36 -10.00
CA LYS A 105 -2.39 2.94 -10.77
C LYS A 105 -1.94 3.82 -11.94
N LEU A 106 -0.76 4.42 -11.82
CA LEU A 106 -0.11 5.17 -12.90
C LEU A 106 0.65 4.28 -13.91
N ASN A 107 0.67 2.96 -13.71
CA ASN A 107 1.50 2.00 -14.46
C ASN A 107 3.01 2.21 -14.28
N GLU A 108 3.43 2.90 -13.23
CA GLU A 108 4.84 3.12 -12.87
C GLU A 108 5.35 1.96 -12.00
N TYR A 109 5.36 0.75 -12.57
CA TYR A 109 5.63 -0.48 -11.81
C TYR A 109 7.01 -0.50 -11.15
N ASN A 110 8.04 0.07 -11.79
CA ASN A 110 9.38 0.14 -11.21
C ASN A 110 9.41 1.01 -9.94
N ALA A 111 8.71 2.14 -9.92
CA ALA A 111 8.60 3.00 -8.75
C ALA A 111 7.79 2.32 -7.63
N SER A 112 6.70 1.64 -8.00
CA SER A 112 5.91 0.83 -7.07
C SER A 112 6.75 -0.29 -6.41
N ILE A 113 7.58 -0.99 -7.18
CA ILE A 113 8.52 -2.01 -6.68
C ILE A 113 9.50 -1.42 -5.67
N GLN A 114 10.07 -0.25 -5.96
CA GLN A 114 11.01 0.42 -5.06
C GLN A 114 10.37 0.80 -3.73
N ASP A 115 9.15 1.32 -3.75
CA ASP A 115 8.43 1.66 -2.53
C ASP A 115 8.01 0.41 -1.73
N CYS A 116 7.56 -0.65 -2.40
CA CYS A 116 7.32 -1.94 -1.75
C CYS A 116 8.61 -2.50 -1.12
N PHE A 117 9.77 -2.31 -1.76
CA PHE A 117 11.06 -2.70 -1.19
C PHE A 117 11.37 -1.93 0.11
N GLN A 118 11.06 -0.63 0.20
CA GLN A 118 11.23 0.12 1.45
C GLN A 118 10.34 -0.42 2.56
N VAL A 119 9.08 -0.74 2.26
CA VAL A 119 8.17 -1.39 3.22
C VAL A 119 8.75 -2.69 3.75
N LEU A 120 9.26 -3.54 2.84
CA LEU A 120 9.83 -4.85 3.19
C LEU A 120 11.19 -4.77 3.88
N LYS A 121 11.94 -3.68 3.69
CA LYS A 121 13.15 -3.42 4.46
C LYS A 121 12.83 -3.16 5.93
N ILE A 122 11.70 -2.52 6.22
CA ILE A 122 11.27 -2.19 7.58
C ILE A 122 10.50 -3.36 8.20
N ASN A 123 9.59 -3.98 7.44
CA ASN A 123 8.86 -5.19 7.84
C ASN A 123 8.95 -6.25 6.73
N PRO A 124 9.94 -7.17 6.82
CA PRO A 124 10.13 -8.22 5.82
C PRO A 124 8.95 -9.17 5.64
N ALA A 125 8.12 -9.34 6.67
CA ALA A 125 6.96 -10.23 6.64
C ALA A 125 5.66 -9.50 6.28
N HIS A 126 5.74 -8.30 5.68
CA HIS A 126 4.56 -7.53 5.28
C HIS A 126 3.88 -8.17 4.05
N ILE A 127 2.95 -9.08 4.31
CA ILE A 127 2.25 -9.92 3.33
C ILE A 127 1.74 -9.11 2.12
N THR A 128 1.04 -8.01 2.37
CA THR A 128 0.43 -7.22 1.28
C THR A 128 1.46 -6.48 0.43
N ALA A 129 2.64 -6.18 0.97
CA ALA A 129 3.72 -5.55 0.22
C ALA A 129 4.49 -6.59 -0.61
N LEU A 130 4.69 -7.80 -0.08
CA LEU A 130 5.23 -8.93 -0.85
C LEU A 130 4.33 -9.26 -2.04
N TYR A 131 3.02 -9.41 -1.81
CA TYR A 131 2.07 -9.68 -2.87
C TYR A 131 2.03 -8.57 -3.92
N HIS A 132 1.97 -7.30 -3.49
CA HIS A 132 1.92 -6.18 -4.42
C HIS A 132 3.22 -6.04 -5.23
N ARG A 133 4.38 -6.26 -4.62
CA ARG A 133 5.67 -6.26 -5.32
C ARG A 133 5.74 -7.39 -6.34
N ALA A 134 5.28 -8.59 -5.99
CA ALA A 134 5.20 -9.73 -6.90
C ALA A 134 4.29 -9.43 -8.10
N LEU A 135 3.13 -8.81 -7.88
CA LEU A 135 2.22 -8.37 -8.93
C LEU A 135 2.90 -7.40 -9.89
N CYS A 136 3.61 -6.40 -9.36
CA CYS A 136 4.37 -5.44 -10.16
C CYS A 136 5.46 -6.12 -10.98
N TYR A 137 6.19 -7.06 -10.39
CA TYR A 137 7.22 -7.84 -11.09
C TYR A 137 6.63 -8.65 -12.24
N CYS A 138 5.49 -9.32 -12.03
CA CYS A 138 4.81 -10.07 -13.09
C CYS A 138 4.39 -9.17 -14.25
N ILE A 139 3.84 -7.98 -13.98
CA ILE A 139 3.45 -7.04 -15.03
C ILE A 139 4.67 -6.47 -15.75
N ASN A 140 5.77 -6.24 -15.02
CA ASN A 140 7.06 -5.79 -15.56
C ASN A 140 7.87 -6.92 -16.22
N GLN A 141 7.29 -8.11 -16.40
CA GLN A 141 7.90 -9.30 -17.02
C GLN A 141 9.11 -9.88 -16.26
N GLN A 142 9.25 -9.53 -14.98
CA GLN A 142 10.27 -10.02 -14.06
C GLN A 142 9.74 -11.19 -13.25
N TYR A 143 9.40 -12.28 -13.94
CA TYR A 143 8.66 -13.40 -13.35
C TYR A 143 9.44 -14.15 -12.26
N ASP A 144 10.77 -14.23 -12.37
CA ASP A 144 11.62 -14.93 -11.40
C ASP A 144 11.67 -14.21 -10.05
N GLU A 145 11.67 -12.87 -10.06
CA GLU A 145 11.54 -12.03 -8.86
C GLU A 145 10.16 -12.19 -8.23
N GLY A 146 9.10 -12.07 -9.03
CA GLY A 146 7.72 -12.17 -8.54
C GLY A 146 7.43 -13.54 -7.93
N LYS A 147 7.94 -14.62 -8.55
CA LYS A 147 7.81 -15.98 -8.03
C LYS A 147 8.50 -16.14 -6.68
N ARG A 148 9.71 -15.60 -6.49
CA ARG A 148 10.42 -15.64 -5.19
C ARG A 148 9.62 -14.96 -4.08
N ASP A 149 9.01 -13.82 -4.38
CA ASP A 149 8.18 -13.10 -3.40
C ASP A 149 6.92 -13.89 -3.03
N LEU A 150 6.26 -14.54 -3.98
CA LEU A 150 5.10 -15.40 -3.74
C LEU A 150 5.49 -16.67 -2.96
N GLU A 151 6.60 -17.30 -3.30
CA GLU A 151 7.13 -18.45 -2.56
C GLU A 151 7.40 -18.08 -1.10
N TYR A 152 8.05 -16.94 -0.87
CA TYR A 152 8.29 -16.45 0.48
C TYR A 152 6.99 -16.15 1.22
N LEU A 153 6.01 -15.54 0.56
CA LEU A 153 4.69 -15.28 1.15
C LEU A 153 4.01 -16.58 1.61
N LEU A 154 4.07 -17.65 0.79
CA LEU A 154 3.53 -18.97 1.16
C LEU A 154 4.27 -19.62 2.35
N THR A 155 5.54 -19.27 2.59
CA THR A 155 6.25 -19.74 3.80
C THR A 155 5.82 -19.00 5.06
N ILE A 156 5.42 -17.73 4.95
CA ILE A 156 4.97 -16.91 6.09
C ILE A 156 3.52 -17.24 6.43
N ASP A 157 2.67 -17.34 5.41
CA ASP A 157 1.24 -17.61 5.54
C ASP A 157 0.85 -18.69 4.54
N SER A 158 0.95 -19.94 5.01
CA SER A 158 0.66 -21.12 4.20
C SER A 158 -0.80 -21.21 3.77
N ASP A 159 -1.71 -20.48 4.41
CA ASP A 159 -3.15 -20.46 4.12
C ASP A 159 -3.57 -19.24 3.27
N ASN A 160 -2.63 -18.41 2.83
CA ASN A 160 -2.94 -17.22 2.03
C ASN A 160 -3.46 -17.60 0.63
N PHE A 161 -4.79 -17.51 0.45
CA PHE A 161 -5.46 -17.81 -0.82
C PHE A 161 -4.98 -16.91 -1.99
N GLU A 162 -4.54 -15.67 -1.74
CA GLU A 162 -4.08 -14.77 -2.81
C GLU A 162 -2.78 -15.22 -3.47
N ALA A 163 -1.89 -15.89 -2.72
CA ALA A 163 -0.65 -16.44 -3.25
C ALA A 163 -0.82 -17.82 -3.92
N GLN A 164 -1.80 -18.63 -3.47
CA GLN A 164 -2.03 -19.97 -4.00
C GLN A 164 -2.70 -19.98 -5.38
N VAL A 165 -3.50 -18.96 -5.72
CA VAL A 165 -4.39 -18.98 -6.91
C VAL A 165 -3.66 -18.67 -8.24
N ARG A 166 -2.39 -18.25 -8.23
CA ARG A 166 -1.70 -17.73 -9.44
C ARG A 166 -0.46 -18.50 -9.91
N TYR A 167 -0.27 -19.74 -9.45
CA TYR A 167 0.63 -20.69 -10.12
C TYR A 167 -0.04 -21.26 -11.39
#